data_AF-A0A0F9MCI1-F1
#
_entry.id   AF-A0A0F9MCI1-F1
#
_cell.length_a   1.000
_cell.length_b   1.000
_cell.length_c   1.000
_cell.angle_alpha   90.00
_cell.angle_beta   90.00
_cell.angle_gamma   90.00
#
_symmetry.space_group_name_H-M   'P 1'
#
loop_
_entity.id
_entity.type
_entity.pdbx_description
1 polymer ?
#
loop_
_entity_poly.entity_id
_entity_poly.type
_entity_poly.pdbx_seq_one_letter_code
_entity_poly.pdbx_strand_id
1 'polypeptide(L)'
;MDSNITEQLLALARQDARFRRGLSRTGTSRQLLRFLRKEGRRRLLLDLANLRPVFRTASGGDPAYRKFRGYWGRLYPTQTEELVGLRDGLRKVWNPKTPTNEKQAVLDSWMAWCPPGFQGIGYSTWLAVWGKDEPSPDRHNLRAALALGVLDQWRRFAVCGNGDCWHPYFLKQRKTQRYCSEECAEPSQRKMKRESWKKHGKKWRKKSRSKKGQRRSRKSITWRGRSRRKKR
;
A
#
# COMPACT_ATOMS: atom_id res chain seq x y z
N MET A 1 15.14 -1.01 -29.77
CA MET A 1 14.59 -1.25 -28.40
C MET A 1 15.07 -0.10 -27.52
N ASP A 2 14.13 0.69 -27.00
CA ASP A 2 14.36 2.04 -26.45
C ASP A 2 15.21 2.04 -25.17
N SER A 3 16.49 2.38 -25.30
CA SER A 3 17.46 2.56 -24.21
C SER A 3 16.98 3.57 -23.16
N ASN A 4 16.21 4.57 -23.56
CA ASN A 4 15.72 5.66 -22.72
C ASN A 4 14.74 5.20 -21.63
N ILE A 5 13.83 4.26 -21.93
CA ILE A 5 12.82 3.79 -20.97
C ILE A 5 13.43 2.83 -19.94
N THR A 6 14.38 2.01 -20.38
CA THR A 6 15.13 1.14 -19.47
C THR A 6 15.89 1.97 -18.46
N GLU A 7 16.55 3.05 -18.89
CA GLU A 7 17.19 4.01 -17.99
C GLU A 7 16.19 4.74 -17.08
N GLN A 8 14.98 5.09 -17.52
CA GLN A 8 13.97 5.71 -16.65
C GLN A 8 13.41 4.74 -15.60
N LEU A 9 13.14 3.49 -15.97
CA LEU A 9 12.73 2.46 -15.02
C LEU A 9 13.88 2.09 -14.07
N LEU A 10 15.13 2.07 -14.56
CA LEU A 10 16.33 1.92 -13.73
C LEU A 10 16.54 3.12 -12.81
N ALA A 11 16.24 4.35 -13.25
CA ALA A 11 16.31 5.55 -12.42
C ALA A 11 15.25 5.52 -11.30
N LEU A 12 14.01 5.13 -11.62
CA LEU A 12 12.97 4.87 -10.62
C LEU A 12 13.38 3.75 -9.65
N ALA A 13 14.02 2.70 -10.17
CA ALA A 13 14.50 1.59 -9.36
C ALA A 13 15.67 1.99 -8.44
N ARG A 14 16.62 2.82 -8.92
CA ARG A 14 17.74 3.37 -8.15
C ARG A 14 17.25 4.20 -6.95
N GLN A 15 16.03 4.75 -7.00
CA GLN A 15 15.42 5.54 -5.93
C GLN A 15 14.66 4.70 -4.87
N ASP A 16 14.36 3.41 -5.10
CA ASP A 16 13.67 2.55 -4.11
C ASP A 16 14.69 1.72 -3.29
N ALA A 17 14.73 1.90 -1.97
CA ALA A 17 15.63 1.19 -1.06
C ALA A 17 15.41 -0.35 -1.04
N ARG A 18 14.26 -0.85 -1.52
CA ARG A 18 13.99 -2.29 -1.69
C ARG A 18 14.63 -2.87 -2.94
N PHE A 19 14.98 -2.04 -3.92
CA PHE A 19 15.71 -2.43 -5.13
C PHE A 19 17.12 -2.94 -4.80
N ARG A 20 17.81 -2.31 -3.82
CA ARG A 20 19.16 -2.71 -3.38
C ARG A 20 19.22 -4.10 -2.72
N ARG A 21 18.10 -4.58 -2.16
CA ARG A 21 18.04 -5.85 -1.40
C ARG A 21 17.57 -7.05 -2.23
N GLY A 22 16.97 -6.82 -3.40
CA GLY A 22 16.31 -7.87 -4.19
C GLY A 22 17.06 -8.38 -5.42
N LEU A 23 18.18 -7.75 -5.81
CA LEU A 23 18.99 -8.20 -6.93
C LEU A 23 19.91 -9.35 -6.49
N SER A 24 19.42 -10.58 -6.62
CA SER A 24 20.33 -11.71 -6.83
C SER A 24 21.02 -11.50 -8.19
N ARG A 25 22.32 -11.78 -8.24
CA ARG A 25 23.29 -11.41 -9.30
C ARG A 25 23.03 -11.99 -10.69
N THR A 26 21.92 -12.69 -10.97
CA THR A 26 21.75 -13.53 -12.17
C THR A 26 20.44 -13.36 -12.94
N GLY A 27 19.57 -12.41 -12.57
CA GLY A 27 18.30 -12.20 -13.28
C GLY A 27 18.46 -11.61 -14.68
N THR A 28 18.00 -12.31 -15.72
CA THR A 28 18.04 -11.82 -17.12
C THR A 28 17.28 -10.49 -17.28
N SER A 29 17.68 -9.64 -18.24
CA SER A 29 17.04 -8.32 -18.51
C SER A 29 15.52 -8.38 -18.67
N ARG A 30 14.96 -9.51 -19.15
CA ARG A 30 13.51 -9.74 -19.21
C ARG A 30 12.86 -9.85 -17.83
N GLN A 31 13.48 -10.56 -16.89
CA GLN A 31 12.96 -10.70 -15.53
C GLN A 31 13.00 -9.37 -14.78
N LEU A 32 14.07 -8.59 -14.98
CA LEU A 32 14.19 -7.23 -14.45
C LEU A 32 13.09 -6.32 -15.00
N LEU A 33 12.85 -6.31 -16.31
CA LEU A 33 11.78 -5.50 -16.91
C LEU A 33 10.39 -5.93 -16.46
N ARG A 34 10.13 -7.24 -16.28
CA ARG A 34 8.87 -7.73 -15.71
C ARG A 34 8.70 -7.25 -14.26
N PHE A 35 9.75 -7.34 -13.46
CA PHE A 35 9.74 -6.86 -12.08
C PHE A 35 9.48 -5.35 -12.01
N LEU A 36 10.21 -4.57 -12.81
CA LEU A 36 10.07 -3.11 -12.88
C LEU A 36 8.67 -2.70 -13.34
N ARG A 37 8.06 -3.45 -14.27
CA ARG A 37 6.66 -3.24 -14.67
C ARG A 37 5.68 -3.52 -13.53
N LYS A 38 5.86 -4.62 -12.80
CA LYS A 38 4.96 -5.01 -11.70
C LYS A 38 5.06 -4.04 -10.51
N GLU A 39 6.27 -3.65 -10.13
CA GLU A 39 6.49 -2.71 -9.03
C GLU A 39 6.13 -1.28 -9.44
N GLY A 40 6.40 -0.89 -10.69
CA GLY A 40 5.93 0.36 -11.27
C GLY A 40 4.41 0.50 -11.22
N ARG A 41 3.66 -0.53 -11.62
CA ARG A 41 2.18 -0.54 -11.51
C ARG A 41 1.71 -0.40 -10.07
N ARG A 42 2.31 -1.13 -9.13
CA ARG A 42 1.98 -1.00 -7.70
C ARG A 42 2.17 0.42 -7.19
N ARG A 43 3.30 1.04 -7.55
CA ARG A 43 3.62 2.41 -7.15
C ARG A 43 2.65 3.40 -7.78
N LEU A 44 2.36 3.27 -9.07
CA LEU A 44 1.40 4.08 -9.80
C LEU A 44 0.02 4.09 -9.11
N LEU A 45 -0.49 2.89 -8.79
CA LEU A 45 -1.76 2.74 -8.08
C LEU A 45 -1.78 3.47 -6.73
N LEU A 46 -0.72 3.30 -5.93
CA LEU A 46 -0.60 3.92 -4.61
C LEU A 46 -0.48 5.44 -4.69
N ASP A 47 0.35 5.94 -5.61
CA ASP A 47 0.56 7.37 -5.81
C ASP A 47 -0.74 8.03 -6.28
N LEU A 48 -1.43 7.42 -7.25
CA LEU A 48 -2.69 7.94 -7.75
C LEU A 48 -3.78 7.92 -6.68
N ALA A 49 -4.03 6.78 -6.03
CA ALA A 49 -5.10 6.64 -5.03
C ALA A 49 -4.92 7.58 -3.84
N ASN A 50 -3.68 7.93 -3.49
CA ASN A 50 -3.38 8.85 -2.39
C ASN A 50 -3.18 10.31 -2.82
N LEU A 51 -3.46 10.67 -4.08
CA LEU A 51 -3.52 12.08 -4.49
C LEU A 51 -4.61 12.81 -3.71
N ARG A 52 -4.32 14.00 -3.23
CA ARG A 52 -5.29 14.80 -2.48
C ARG A 52 -6.30 15.46 -3.41
N PRO A 53 -7.49 15.83 -2.93
CA PRO A 53 -8.33 16.75 -3.68
C PRO A 53 -7.52 18.03 -3.98
N VAL A 54 -7.53 18.45 -5.25
CA VAL A 54 -6.85 19.69 -5.66
C VAL A 54 -7.62 20.83 -5.02
N PHE A 55 -7.07 21.42 -3.97
CA PHE A 55 -7.47 22.77 -3.59
C PHE A 55 -6.72 23.70 -4.53
N ARG A 56 -7.44 24.53 -5.30
CA ARG A 56 -6.81 25.58 -6.10
C ARG A 56 -6.12 26.55 -5.13
N THR A 57 -4.83 26.35 -4.89
CA THR A 57 -4.00 27.32 -4.19
C THR A 57 -3.47 28.32 -5.20
N ALA A 58 -3.43 29.60 -4.83
CA ALA A 58 -2.92 30.70 -5.66
C ALA A 58 -1.46 30.52 -6.12
N SER A 59 -0.71 29.57 -5.54
CA SER A 59 0.73 29.38 -5.66
C SER A 59 1.19 28.16 -6.50
N GLY A 60 0.40 27.72 -7.49
CA GLY A 60 0.92 26.81 -8.53
C GLY A 60 0.85 25.31 -8.20
N GLY A 61 -0.33 24.84 -7.79
CA GLY A 61 -0.71 23.42 -7.74
C GLY A 61 -0.22 22.65 -6.50
N ASP A 62 -0.98 21.63 -6.12
CA ASP A 62 -0.67 20.75 -4.98
C ASP A 62 0.68 20.01 -5.20
N PRO A 63 1.64 20.08 -4.25
CA PRO A 63 2.92 19.39 -4.32
C PRO A 63 2.83 17.90 -4.66
N ALA A 64 1.76 17.21 -4.21
CA ALA A 64 1.52 15.80 -4.53
C ALA A 64 1.28 15.59 -6.03
N TYR A 65 0.55 16.49 -6.69
CA TYR A 65 0.34 16.44 -8.14
C TYR A 65 1.61 16.77 -8.89
N ARG A 66 2.37 17.78 -8.46
CA ARG A 66 3.67 18.10 -9.08
C ARG A 66 4.62 16.91 -8.99
N LYS A 67 4.67 16.25 -7.84
CA LYS A 67 5.45 15.03 -7.64
C LYS A 67 4.97 13.88 -8.54
N PHE A 68 3.65 13.64 -8.59
CA PHE A 68 3.06 12.63 -9.47
C PHE A 68 3.41 12.91 -10.94
N ARG A 69 3.25 14.15 -11.40
CA ARG A 69 3.60 14.60 -12.75
C ARG A 69 5.09 14.43 -13.05
N GLY A 70 5.95 14.75 -12.09
CA GLY A 70 7.39 14.56 -12.23
C GLY A 70 7.79 13.10 -12.46
N TYR A 71 7.14 12.17 -11.76
CA TYR A 71 7.42 10.73 -11.91
C TYR A 71 6.73 10.10 -13.12
N TRP A 72 5.44 10.40 -13.31
CA TRP A 72 4.56 9.66 -14.21
C TRP A 72 4.20 10.45 -15.47
N GLY A 73 4.32 11.78 -15.46
CA GLY A 73 3.84 12.64 -16.54
C GLY A 73 4.56 12.46 -17.87
N ARG A 74 5.82 12.02 -17.87
CA ARG A 74 6.55 11.66 -19.09
C ARG A 74 6.01 10.37 -19.73
N LEU A 75 5.55 9.43 -18.92
CA LEU A 75 5.00 8.16 -19.39
C LEU A 75 3.52 8.30 -19.76
N TYR A 76 2.81 9.14 -19.03
CA TYR A 76 1.36 9.32 -19.08
C TYR A 76 1.02 10.82 -19.15
N PRO A 77 1.09 11.43 -20.34
CA PRO A 77 0.53 12.75 -20.54
C PRO A 77 -1.00 12.66 -20.37
N THR A 78 -1.55 13.43 -19.44
CA THR A 78 -2.96 13.34 -19.01
C THR A 78 -3.37 14.72 -18.52
N GLN A 79 -4.62 15.14 -18.60
CA GLN A 79 -5.04 16.43 -17.99
C GLN A 79 -5.29 16.27 -16.47
N THR A 80 -5.40 17.36 -15.72
CA THR A 80 -5.53 17.29 -14.25
C THR A 80 -6.91 16.77 -13.85
N GLU A 81 -7.94 17.23 -14.56
CA GLU A 81 -9.34 16.84 -14.41
C GLU A 81 -9.52 15.34 -14.66
N GLU A 82 -8.89 14.86 -15.72
CA GLU A 82 -8.85 13.45 -16.08
C GLU A 82 -8.14 12.62 -14.99
N LEU A 83 -7.01 13.10 -14.47
CA LEU A 83 -6.29 12.42 -13.40
C LEU A 83 -7.13 12.33 -12.11
N VAL A 84 -7.91 13.36 -11.80
CA VAL A 84 -8.85 13.38 -10.68
C VAL A 84 -9.95 12.32 -10.89
N GLY A 85 -10.54 12.25 -12.09
CA GLY A 85 -11.52 11.22 -12.43
C GLY A 85 -10.96 9.81 -12.30
N LEU A 86 -9.75 9.56 -12.80
CA LEU A 86 -9.07 8.28 -12.67
C LEU A 86 -8.77 7.90 -11.22
N ARG A 87 -8.33 8.88 -10.41
CA ARG A 87 -8.14 8.69 -8.97
C ARG A 87 -9.44 8.26 -8.30
N ASP A 88 -10.53 8.96 -8.55
CA ASP A 88 -11.80 8.70 -7.86
C ASP A 88 -12.41 7.38 -8.30
N GLY A 89 -12.31 7.03 -9.59
CA GLY A 89 -12.60 5.67 -10.08
C GLY A 89 -11.76 4.61 -9.38
N LEU A 90 -10.45 4.84 -9.23
CA LEU A 90 -9.55 3.90 -8.57
C LEU A 90 -9.94 3.72 -7.09
N ARG A 91 -10.27 4.80 -6.38
CA ARG A 91 -10.73 4.75 -4.98
C ARG A 91 -12.04 3.98 -4.84
N LYS A 92 -12.96 4.15 -5.80
CA LYS A 92 -14.21 3.40 -5.88
C LYS A 92 -13.93 1.90 -6.01
N VAL A 93 -13.01 1.51 -6.90
CA VAL A 93 -12.56 0.12 -7.01
C VAL A 93 -11.87 -0.40 -5.74
N TRP A 94 -11.08 0.45 -5.09
CA TRP A 94 -10.34 0.13 -3.87
C TRP A 94 -11.22 -0.07 -2.64
N ASN A 95 -12.40 0.55 -2.63
CA ASN A 95 -13.30 0.53 -1.50
C ASN A 95 -13.93 -0.88 -1.34
N PRO A 96 -13.75 -1.53 -0.18
CA PRO A 96 -14.33 -2.86 0.06
C PRO A 96 -15.86 -2.84 0.08
N LYS A 97 -16.49 -1.69 0.35
CA LYS A 97 -17.95 -1.52 0.39
C LYS A 97 -18.58 -1.36 -1.00
N THR A 98 -17.79 -1.04 -2.02
CA THR A 98 -18.32 -0.84 -3.37
C THR A 98 -18.75 -2.19 -3.97
N PRO A 99 -19.98 -2.30 -4.49
CA PRO A 99 -20.49 -3.49 -5.18
C PRO A 99 -19.62 -3.91 -6.38
N THR A 100 -19.56 -5.21 -6.67
CA THR A 100 -18.70 -5.76 -7.73
C THR A 100 -19.05 -5.21 -9.11
N ASN A 101 -20.33 -5.07 -9.44
CA ASN A 101 -20.80 -4.49 -10.71
C ASN A 101 -20.33 -3.04 -10.88
N GLU A 102 -20.33 -2.24 -9.81
CA GLU A 102 -19.81 -0.87 -9.87
C GLU A 102 -18.30 -0.83 -10.06
N LYS A 103 -17.56 -1.77 -9.47
CA LYS A 103 -16.11 -1.91 -9.72
C LYS A 103 -15.85 -2.30 -11.17
N GLN A 104 -16.64 -3.22 -11.70
CA GLN A 104 -16.56 -3.66 -13.08
C GLN A 104 -16.85 -2.51 -14.03
N ALA A 105 -17.90 -1.73 -13.80
CA ALA A 105 -18.22 -0.54 -14.60
C ALA A 105 -17.08 0.48 -14.66
N VAL A 106 -16.33 0.68 -13.57
CA VAL A 106 -15.13 1.53 -13.58
C VAL A 106 -14.06 0.95 -14.51
N LEU A 107 -13.78 -0.35 -14.40
CA LEU A 107 -12.79 -1.01 -15.25
C LEU A 107 -13.20 -0.99 -16.72
N ASP A 108 -14.47 -1.29 -17.02
CA ASP A 108 -15.01 -1.25 -18.37
C ASP A 108 -14.89 0.17 -18.96
N SER A 109 -15.20 1.20 -18.17
CA SER A 109 -15.04 2.59 -18.59
C SER A 109 -13.59 2.92 -18.93
N TRP A 110 -12.62 2.35 -18.21
CA TRP A 110 -11.20 2.58 -18.49
C TRP A 110 -10.73 1.84 -19.74
N MET A 111 -11.24 0.63 -19.97
CA MET A 111 -10.89 -0.19 -21.14
C MET A 111 -11.53 0.32 -22.43
N ALA A 112 -12.74 0.89 -22.33
CA ALA A 112 -13.51 1.41 -23.46
C ALA A 112 -13.24 2.90 -23.75
N TRP A 113 -12.59 3.63 -22.83
CA TRP A 113 -12.30 5.05 -23.04
C TRP A 113 -11.43 5.24 -24.27
N CYS A 114 -11.77 6.21 -25.11
CA CYS A 114 -10.99 6.65 -26.26
C CYS A 114 -10.92 8.19 -26.22
N PRO A 115 -9.76 8.81 -26.45
CA PRO A 115 -9.66 10.26 -26.50
C PRO A 115 -10.51 10.83 -27.64
N PRO A 116 -11.15 12.00 -27.45
CA PRO A 116 -11.87 12.67 -28.54
C PRO A 116 -10.95 12.87 -29.75
N GLY A 117 -11.46 12.60 -30.95
CA GLY A 117 -10.68 12.71 -32.20
C GLY A 117 -9.84 11.50 -32.58
N PHE A 118 -9.81 10.44 -31.76
CA PHE A 118 -9.10 9.18 -32.06
C PHE A 118 -10.05 8.01 -32.40
N GLN A 119 -11.23 8.32 -32.93
CA GLN A 119 -12.18 7.31 -33.41
C GLN A 119 -11.66 6.67 -34.71
N GLY A 120 -10.87 5.60 -34.56
CA GLY A 120 -10.26 4.87 -35.66
C GLY A 120 -8.75 5.11 -35.77
N ILE A 121 -7.98 4.03 -35.62
CA ILE A 121 -6.54 3.92 -35.90
C ILE A 121 -5.66 4.91 -35.10
N GLY A 122 -5.28 4.53 -33.86
CA GLY A 122 -4.19 5.22 -33.15
C GLY A 122 -4.23 5.10 -31.64
N TYR A 123 -5.42 4.94 -31.06
CA TYR A 123 -5.57 4.67 -29.63
C TYR A 123 -5.90 3.20 -29.41
N SER A 124 -5.00 2.47 -28.74
CA SER A 124 -5.31 1.14 -28.25
C SER A 124 -4.96 1.02 -26.78
N THR A 125 -5.92 0.57 -25.96
CA THR A 125 -5.65 0.12 -24.59
C THR A 125 -4.79 -1.14 -24.57
N TRP A 126 -4.86 -1.95 -25.63
CA TRP A 126 -4.20 -3.24 -25.74
C TRP A 126 -3.42 -3.37 -27.06
N LEU A 127 -2.11 -3.58 -26.95
CA LEU A 127 -1.25 -3.90 -28.07
C LEU A 127 -1.24 -5.43 -28.28
N ALA A 128 -1.91 -5.87 -29.34
CA ALA A 128 -1.71 -7.20 -29.89
C ALA A 128 -0.36 -7.20 -30.63
N VAL A 129 0.65 -7.83 -30.05
CA VAL A 129 1.99 -7.94 -30.65
C VAL A 129 2.14 -9.36 -31.16
N TRP A 130 2.35 -9.50 -32.47
CA TRP A 130 2.61 -10.80 -33.08
C TRP A 130 3.78 -11.52 -32.39
N GLY A 131 3.62 -12.83 -32.14
CA GLY A 131 4.61 -13.64 -31.41
C GLY A 131 4.58 -13.50 -29.88
N LYS A 132 3.53 -12.89 -29.31
CA LYS A 132 3.21 -12.99 -27.89
C LYS A 132 1.86 -13.66 -27.70
N ASP A 133 1.79 -14.57 -26.73
CA ASP A 133 0.57 -15.32 -26.42
C ASP A 133 -0.48 -14.48 -25.68
N GLU A 134 -0.13 -13.25 -25.28
CA GLU A 134 -1.00 -12.38 -24.48
C GLU A 134 -1.01 -10.93 -25.01
N PRO A 135 -2.19 -10.29 -25.09
CA PRO A 135 -2.29 -8.87 -25.37
C PRO A 135 -1.59 -8.07 -24.26
N SER A 136 -0.68 -7.18 -24.64
CA SER A 136 0.03 -6.32 -23.70
C SER A 136 -0.73 -5.02 -23.57
N PRO A 137 -0.95 -4.44 -22.38
CA PRO A 137 -1.48 -3.08 -22.30
C PRO A 137 -0.53 -2.13 -23.03
N ASP A 138 -1.07 -1.09 -23.65
CA ASP A 138 -0.26 0.01 -24.14
C ASP A 138 0.43 0.68 -22.94
N ARG A 139 1.76 0.76 -23.03
CA ARG A 139 2.64 1.29 -21.99
C ARG A 139 2.51 2.81 -21.84
N HIS A 140 1.95 3.51 -22.83
CA HIS A 140 1.70 4.95 -22.79
C HIS A 140 0.27 5.28 -22.34
N ASN A 141 -0.54 4.25 -22.10
CA ASN A 141 -1.93 4.39 -21.77
C ASN A 141 -2.15 4.21 -20.26
N LEU A 142 -2.37 5.33 -19.56
CA LEU A 142 -2.55 5.34 -18.11
C LEU A 142 -3.71 4.44 -17.67
N ARG A 143 -4.84 4.46 -18.40
CA ARG A 143 -6.02 3.64 -18.08
C ARG A 143 -5.71 2.15 -18.18
N ALA A 144 -5.04 1.73 -19.24
CA ALA A 144 -4.62 0.33 -19.40
C ALA A 144 -3.65 -0.11 -18.29
N ALA A 145 -2.69 0.75 -17.94
CA ALA A 145 -1.75 0.49 -16.84
C ALA A 145 -2.47 0.36 -15.48
N LEU A 146 -3.47 1.20 -15.22
CA LEU A 146 -4.30 1.16 -14.02
C LEU A 146 -5.17 -0.11 -13.98
N ALA A 147 -5.87 -0.42 -15.07
CA ALA A 147 -6.73 -1.60 -15.18
C ALA A 147 -5.91 -2.89 -14.89
N LEU A 148 -4.76 -3.05 -15.55
CA LEU A 148 -3.90 -4.21 -15.31
C LEU A 148 -3.35 -4.21 -13.88
N GLY A 149 -2.97 -3.05 -13.35
CA GLY A 149 -2.53 -2.92 -11.96
C GLY A 149 -3.60 -3.36 -10.96
N VAL A 150 -4.86 -2.98 -11.19
CA VAL A 150 -6.00 -3.40 -10.38
C VAL A 150 -6.16 -4.91 -10.44
N LEU A 151 -6.24 -5.49 -11.65
CA LEU A 151 -6.40 -6.94 -11.83
C LEU A 151 -5.27 -7.73 -11.14
N ASP A 152 -4.04 -7.20 -11.16
CA ASP A 152 -2.87 -7.78 -10.49
C ASP A 152 -2.92 -7.71 -8.95
N GLN A 153 -3.54 -6.68 -8.37
CA GLN A 153 -3.36 -6.32 -6.95
C GLN A 153 -4.65 -6.21 -6.13
N TRP A 154 -5.83 -6.31 -6.72
CA TRP A 154 -7.11 -6.01 -6.06
C TRP A 154 -7.32 -6.78 -4.75
N ARG A 155 -6.88 -8.04 -4.66
CA ARG A 155 -6.97 -8.87 -3.44
C ARG A 155 -6.21 -8.29 -2.25
N ARG A 156 -5.28 -7.36 -2.50
CA ARG A 156 -4.43 -6.71 -1.50
C ARG A 156 -4.89 -5.29 -1.18
N PHE A 157 -5.90 -4.78 -1.87
CA PHE A 157 -6.40 -3.42 -1.64
C PHE A 157 -6.95 -3.27 -0.22
N ALA A 158 -6.54 -2.19 0.43
CA ALA A 158 -6.99 -1.83 1.74
C ALA A 158 -7.03 -0.32 1.94
N VAL A 159 -7.92 0.09 2.85
CA VAL A 159 -7.99 1.43 3.41
C VAL A 159 -7.51 1.36 4.85
N CYS A 160 -6.64 2.29 5.24
CA CYS A 160 -6.07 2.38 6.57
C CYS A 160 -7.18 2.63 7.59
N GLY A 161 -7.18 1.87 8.69
CA GLY A 161 -8.13 2.07 9.78
C GLY A 161 -7.87 3.32 10.63
N ASN A 162 -6.83 4.09 10.34
CA ASN A 162 -6.57 5.39 10.98
C ASN A 162 -7.26 6.49 10.18
N GLY A 163 -8.23 7.18 10.79
CA GLY A 163 -8.99 8.24 10.14
C GLY A 163 -8.13 9.45 9.74
N ASP A 164 -7.05 9.70 10.48
CA ASP A 164 -6.14 10.83 10.24
C ASP A 164 -4.96 10.44 9.34
N CYS A 165 -5.03 9.28 8.67
CA CYS A 165 -3.94 8.81 7.82
C CYS A 165 -3.78 9.70 6.58
N TRP A 166 -2.56 10.23 6.38
CA TRP A 166 -2.24 11.04 5.20
C TRP A 166 -2.30 10.24 3.89
N HIS A 167 -2.02 8.93 3.94
CA HIS A 167 -2.06 8.01 2.81
C HIS A 167 -2.98 6.82 3.12
N PRO A 168 -4.32 7.02 3.08
CA PRO A 168 -5.26 6.02 3.54
C PRO A 168 -5.29 4.77 2.67
N TYR A 169 -4.93 4.84 1.38
CA TYR A 169 -4.97 3.68 0.48
C TYR A 169 -3.62 2.95 0.47
N PHE A 170 -3.62 1.64 0.73
CA PHE A 170 -2.39 0.84 0.74
C PHE A 170 -2.61 -0.59 0.24
N LEU A 171 -1.51 -1.28 -0.06
CA LEU A 171 -1.49 -2.71 -0.40
C LEU A 171 -1.09 -3.53 0.82
N LYS A 172 -1.96 -4.44 1.27
CA LYS A 172 -1.67 -5.33 2.39
C LYS A 172 -0.50 -6.26 2.08
N GLN A 173 0.36 -6.47 3.07
CA GLN A 173 1.33 -7.55 3.09
C GLN A 173 0.75 -8.81 3.75
N ARG A 174 -0.18 -8.64 4.69
CA ARG A 174 -0.83 -9.73 5.42
C ARG A 174 -2.35 -9.55 5.40
N LYS A 175 -3.11 -10.65 5.33
CA LYS A 175 -4.59 -10.64 5.28
C LYS A 175 -5.22 -9.81 6.43
N THR A 176 -4.63 -9.91 7.63
CA THR A 176 -5.08 -9.25 8.86
C THR A 176 -4.58 -7.81 9.03
N GLN A 177 -3.76 -7.30 8.11
CA GLN A 177 -3.21 -5.94 8.22
C GLN A 177 -4.33 -4.91 8.06
N ARG A 178 -4.53 -4.09 9.12
CA ARG A 178 -5.56 -3.03 9.19
C ARG A 178 -5.01 -1.62 8.97
N TYR A 179 -3.72 -1.42 9.20
CA TYR A 179 -3.06 -0.12 9.13
C TYR A 179 -1.92 -0.17 8.10
N CYS A 180 -1.68 0.95 7.41
CA CYS A 180 -0.65 1.04 6.39
C CYS A 180 0.77 1.03 7.00
N SER A 181 0.93 1.56 8.20
CA SER A 181 2.19 1.64 8.96
C SER A 181 1.97 1.34 10.45
N GLU A 182 3.08 1.16 11.18
CA GLU A 182 3.06 1.02 12.65
C GLU A 182 2.60 2.31 13.33
N GLU A 183 3.03 3.47 12.84
CA GLU A 183 2.58 4.78 13.32
C GLU A 183 1.05 4.92 13.26
N CYS A 184 0.43 4.49 12.15
CA CYS A 184 -1.02 4.50 12.02
C CYS A 184 -1.72 3.45 12.92
N ALA A 185 -1.03 2.38 13.32
CA ALA A 185 -1.57 1.38 14.21
C ALA A 185 -1.51 1.82 15.68
N GLU A 186 -0.56 2.67 16.05
CA GLU A 186 -0.25 3.02 17.43
C GLU A 186 -1.45 3.60 18.22
N PRO A 187 -2.22 4.58 17.69
CA PRO A 187 -3.37 5.13 18.42
C PRO A 187 -4.40 4.05 18.78
N SER A 188 -4.64 3.13 17.84
CA SER A 188 -5.55 2.01 18.04
C SER A 188 -5.02 0.99 19.05
N GLN A 189 -3.72 0.66 18.98
CA GLN A 189 -3.08 -0.21 19.96
C GLN A 189 -3.12 0.39 21.37
N ARG A 190 -2.88 1.70 21.53
CA ARG A 190 -2.98 2.40 22.82
C ARG A 190 -4.40 2.30 23.39
N LYS A 191 -5.43 2.50 22.56
CA LYS A 191 -6.84 2.34 22.95
C LYS A 191 -7.14 0.90 23.40
N MET A 192 -6.77 -0.10 22.61
CA MET A 192 -6.97 -1.52 22.95
C MET A 192 -6.24 -1.91 24.25
N LYS A 193 -5.00 -1.46 24.44
CA LYS A 193 -4.24 -1.68 25.69
C LYS A 193 -4.97 -1.07 26.90
N ARG A 194 -5.51 0.15 26.75
CA ARG A 194 -6.28 0.83 27.80
C ARG A 194 -7.56 0.07 28.14
N GLU A 195 -8.31 -0.37 27.14
CA GLU A 195 -9.55 -1.17 27.32
C GLU A 195 -9.25 -2.52 27.97
N SER A 196 -8.20 -3.21 27.52
CA SER A 196 -7.75 -4.47 28.11
C SER A 196 -7.35 -4.28 29.57
N TRP A 197 -6.61 -3.21 29.90
CA TRP A 197 -6.28 -2.87 31.29
C TRP A 197 -7.51 -2.55 32.13
N LYS A 198 -8.50 -1.83 31.59
CA LYS A 198 -9.78 -1.58 32.29
C LYS A 198 -10.52 -2.89 32.58
N LYS A 199 -10.61 -3.79 31.60
CA LYS A 199 -11.35 -5.07 31.69
C LYS A 199 -10.65 -6.11 32.58
N HIS A 200 -9.34 -6.28 32.42
CA HIS A 200 -8.58 -7.36 33.07
C HIS A 200 -7.67 -6.89 34.21
N GLY A 201 -7.44 -5.58 34.36
CA GLY A 201 -6.49 -5.03 35.31
C GLY A 201 -6.79 -5.38 36.77
N LYS A 202 -8.07 -5.47 37.17
CA LYS A 202 -8.44 -5.94 38.53
C LYS A 202 -7.98 -7.38 38.77
N LYS A 203 -8.22 -8.29 37.81
CA LYS A 203 -7.79 -9.70 37.87
C LYS A 203 -6.26 -9.80 37.92
N TRP A 204 -5.56 -8.99 37.10
CA TRP A 204 -4.09 -8.95 37.09
C TRP A 204 -3.49 -8.42 38.40
N ARG A 205 -4.06 -7.34 38.96
CA ARG A 205 -3.65 -6.81 40.26
C ARG A 205 -3.85 -7.82 41.39
N LYS A 206 -4.98 -8.54 41.41
CA LYS A 206 -5.25 -9.61 42.39
C LYS A 206 -4.21 -10.75 42.27
N LYS A 207 -3.93 -11.22 41.05
CA LYS A 207 -2.93 -12.26 40.78
C LYS A 207 -1.51 -11.82 41.15
N SER A 208 -1.17 -10.55 40.96
CA SER A 208 0.13 -10.00 41.35
C SER A 208 0.28 -9.94 42.88
N ARG A 209 -0.77 -9.49 43.60
CA ARG A 209 -0.79 -9.46 45.07
C ARG A 209 -0.67 -10.86 45.68
N SER A 210 -1.40 -11.86 45.17
CA SER A 210 -1.33 -13.24 45.69
C SER A 210 0.06 -13.86 45.48
N LYS A 211 0.68 -13.67 44.31
CA LYS A 211 2.07 -14.10 44.06
C LYS A 211 3.07 -13.42 45.00
N LYS A 212 2.90 -12.12 45.32
CA LYS A 212 3.77 -11.41 46.26
C LYS A 212 3.59 -11.91 47.70
N GLY A 213 2.35 -12.24 48.10
CA GLY A 213 2.05 -12.90 49.38
C GLY A 213 2.74 -14.25 49.53
N GLN A 214 2.63 -15.13 48.52
CA GLN A 214 3.31 -16.43 48.51
C GLN A 214 4.84 -16.30 48.55
N ARG A 215 5.44 -15.34 47.85
CA ARG A 215 6.89 -15.10 47.93
C ARG A 215 7.33 -14.64 49.32
N ARG A 216 6.52 -13.83 50.01
CA ARG A 216 6.80 -13.40 51.39
C ARG A 216 6.70 -14.58 52.38
N SER A 217 5.69 -15.46 52.25
CA SER A 217 5.60 -16.63 53.13
C SER A 217 6.73 -17.65 52.87
N ARG A 218 7.15 -17.86 51.62
CA ARG A 218 8.32 -18.69 51.31
C ARG A 218 9.62 -18.12 51.90
N LYS A 219 9.80 -16.79 51.90
CA LYS A 219 10.95 -16.15 52.54
C LYS A 219 10.92 -16.23 54.08
N SER A 220 9.74 -16.17 54.71
CA SER A 220 9.64 -16.31 56.17
C SER A 220 9.90 -17.76 56.64
N ILE A 221 9.49 -18.76 55.85
CA ILE A 221 9.80 -20.18 56.10
C ILE A 221 11.31 -20.44 56.02
N THR A 222 11.98 -19.91 54.99
CA THR A 222 13.43 -20.08 54.81
C THR A 222 14.26 -19.35 55.88
N TRP A 223 13.78 -18.22 56.41
CA TRP A 223 14.43 -17.54 57.54
C TRP A 223 14.30 -18.31 58.87
N ARG A 224 13.13 -18.88 59.18
CA ARG A 224 12.93 -19.70 60.40
C ARG A 224 13.70 -21.02 60.39
N GLY A 225 13.93 -21.61 59.21
CA GLY A 225 14.78 -22.80 59.07
C GLY A 225 16.26 -22.51 59.32
N ARG A 226 16.74 -21.29 59.01
CA ARG A 226 18.15 -20.91 59.16
C ARG A 226 18.52 -20.52 60.60
N SER A 227 17.60 -19.94 61.37
CA SER A 227 17.83 -19.58 62.78
C SER A 227 17.82 -20.78 63.73
N ARG A 228 17.08 -21.86 63.43
CA ARG A 228 17.11 -23.10 64.22
C ARG A 228 18.39 -23.92 64.07
N ARG A 229 19.12 -23.78 62.96
CA ARG A 229 20.33 -24.56 62.67
C ARG A 229 21.61 -24.01 63.32
N LYS A 230 21.55 -22.85 63.98
CA LYS A 230 22.68 -22.19 64.68
C LYS A 230 22.71 -22.42 66.20
N LYS A 231 21.82 -23.28 66.73
CA LYS A 231 21.72 -23.61 68.17
C LYS A 231 22.12 -25.07 68.50
N ARG A 232 22.88 -25.71 67.61
CA ARG A 232 23.55 -26.99 67.84
C ARG A 232 25.02 -26.78 67.57
#